data_AF-A0A4Q2XUM8-F1
#
_entry.id   AF-A0A4Q2XUM8-F1
#
_cell.length_a   1.000
_cell.length_b   1.000
_cell.length_c   1.000
_cell.angle_alpha   90.00
_cell.angle_beta   90.00
_cell.angle_gamma   90.00
#
_symmetry.space_group_name_H-M   'P 1'
#
loop_
_entity.id
_entity.type
_entity.pdbx_description
1 polymer ?
#
loop_
_entity_poly.entity_id
_entity_poly.type
_entity_poly.pdbx_seq_one_letter_code
_entity_poly.pdbx_strand_id
1 'polypeptide(L)' 'MAVIDQLFRHLIELGGSDLHLSEGQPPKVRVHGGVKTISDQILTTDYM' A
#
# COMPACT_ATOMS: atom_id res chain seq x y z
N MET A 1 5.18 4.74 -15.66
CA MET A 1 5.01 5.00 -14.21
C MET A 1 5.14 3.67 -13.50
N ALA A 2 5.95 3.60 -12.46
CA ALA A 2 6.11 2.36 -11.71
C ALA A 2 4.83 2.08 -10.90
N VAL A 3 4.53 0.81 -10.62
CA VAL A 3 3.36 0.42 -9.81
C VAL A 3 3.36 1.13 -8.45
N ILE A 4 4.55 1.28 -7.87
CA ILE A 4 4.73 1.96 -6.58
C ILE A 4 4.23 3.42 -6.59
N ASP A 5 4.29 4.12 -7.72
CA ASP A 5 3.83 5.51 -7.82
C ASP A 5 2.32 5.62 -7.57
N GLN A 6 1.54 4.61 -7.94
CA GLN A 6 0.10 4.58 -7.70
C GLN A 6 -0.21 4.43 -6.21
N LEU A 7 0.56 3.58 -5.51
CA LEU A 7 0.43 3.39 -4.07
C LEU A 7 0.80 4.67 -3.29
N PHE A 8 1.82 5.39 -3.72
CA PHE A 8 2.16 6.69 -3.14
C PHE A 8 1.10 7.77 -3.39
N ARG A 9 0.44 7.78 -4.56
CA ARG A 9 -0.70 8.69 -4.76
C ARG A 9 -1.83 8.40 -3.78
N HIS A 10 -2.21 7.13 -3.64
CA HIS A 10 -3.23 6.74 -2.68
C HIS A 10 -2.85 7.07 -1.23
N LEU A 11 -1.58 6.91 -0.85
CA LEU A 11 -1.09 7.35 0.46
C LEU A 11 -1.40 8.85 0.70
N ILE A 12 -1.09 9.70 -0.27
CA ILE A 12 -1.31 11.15 -0.18
C ILE A 12 -2.81 11.48 -0.18
N GLU A 13 -3.57 10.90 -1.12
CA GLU A 13 -5.02 11.12 -1.26
C GLU A 13 -5.80 10.73 0.00
N LEU A 14 -5.37 9.66 0.67
CA LEU A 14 -5.97 9.17 1.91
C LEU A 14 -5.47 9.92 3.16
N GLY A 15 -4.53 10.86 3.01
CA GLY A 15 -3.92 11.57 4.14
C GLY A 15 -3.12 10.66 5.08
N GLY A 16 -2.53 9.60 4.54
CA GLY A 16 -1.80 8.61 5.33
C GLY A 16 -0.37 9.02 5.67
N SER A 17 0.14 8.48 6.77
CA SER A 17 1.51 8.69 7.23
C SER A 17 2.48 7.63 6.70
N ASP A 18 2.03 6.38 6.61
CA ASP A 18 2.87 5.22 6.31
C ASP A 18 2.23 4.34 5.23
N LEU A 19 3.04 3.91 4.27
CA LEU A 19 2.70 2.85 3.31
C LEU A 19 3.32 1.52 3.77
N HIS A 20 2.49 0.52 4.00
CA HIS A 20 2.88 -0.81 4.44
C HIS A 20 2.80 -1.80 3.26
N LEU A 21 3.93 -2.41 2.92
CA LEU A 21 4.06 -3.45 1.89
C LEU A 21 4.72 -4.67 2.51
N SER A 22 4.07 -5.82 2.40
CA SER A 22 4.58 -7.10 2.91
C SER A 22 4.01 -8.23 2.06
N GLU A 23 4.84 -9.22 1.75
CA GLU A 23 4.39 -10.42 1.07
C GLU A 23 3.27 -11.13 1.85
N GLY A 24 2.31 -11.70 1.13
CA GLY A 24 1.16 -12.38 1.72
C GLY A 24 0.12 -11.43 2.31
N GLN A 25 0.25 -10.13 2.09
CA GLN A 25 -0.67 -9.10 2.55
C GLN A 25 -1.06 -8.14 1.43
N PRO A 26 -2.27 -7.54 1.49
CA PRO A 26 -2.57 -6.40 0.64
C PRO A 26 -1.74 -5.17 1.01
N PRO A 27 -1.49 -4.24 0.08
CA PRO A 27 -0.89 -2.95 0.40
C PRO A 27 -1.83 -2.18 1.33
N LYS A 28 -1.26 -1.60 2.39
CA LYS A 28 -2.01 -0.92 3.45
C LYS A 28 -1.45 0.47 3.70
N VAL A 29 -2.31 1.37 4.16
CA VAL A 29 -1.93 2.71 4.59
C VAL A 29 -2.30 2.92 6.06
N ARG A 30 -1.46 3.63 6.81
CA ARG A 30 -1.82 4.16 8.12
C ARG A 30 -2.41 5.56 7.98
N VAL A 31 -3.63 5.76 8.45
CA VAL A 31 -4.34 7.05 8.44
C VAL A 31 -4.85 7.32 9.85
N HIS A 32 -4.41 8.43 10.46
CA HIS A 32 -4.80 8.82 11.82
C HIS A 32 -4.69 7.68 12.87
N GLY A 33 -3.64 6.88 12.77
CA GLY A 33 -3.37 5.75 13.68
C GLY A 33 -4.04 4.43 13.28
N GLY A 34 -5.09 4.46 12.46
CA GLY A 34 -5.77 3.27 11.93
C GLY A 34 -5.12 2.74 10.65
N VAL A 35 -5.27 1.44 10.38
CA VAL A 35 -4.74 0.79 9.17
C VAL A 35 -5.89 0.50 8.20
N LYS A 36 -5.73 0.85 6.93
CA LYS A 36 -6.69 0.59 5.85
C LYS A 36 -6.00 -0.08 4.67
N THR A 37 -6.69 -0.99 3.98
CA THR A 37 -6.22 -1.57 2.72
C THR A 37 -6.38 -0.58 1.57
N ILE A 38 -5.42 -0.55 0.65
CA ILE A 38 -5.48 0.25 -0.59
C ILE A 38 -6.16 -0.57 -1.71
N SER A 39 -5.86 -1.86 -1.77
CA SER A 39 -6.48 -2.83 -2.68
C SER A 39 -6.55 -4.21 -2.03
N ASP A 40 -7.34 -5.11 -2.61
CA ASP A 40 -7.45 -6.50 -2.14
C ASP A 40 -6.39 -7.42 -2.75
N GLN A 41 -5.54 -6.91 -3.64
CA GLN A 41 -4.50 -7.71 -4.27
C GLN A 41 -3.40 -8.04 -3.25
N ILE A 42 -3.20 -9.34 -3.00
CA ILE A 42 -2.11 -9.84 -2.18
C ILE A 42 -0.78 -9.66 -2.90
N LEU A 43 0.17 -9.02 -2.23
CA LEU A 43 1.53 -8.87 -2.74
C LEU A 43 2.27 -10.20 -2.64
N THR A 44 2.96 -10.58 -3.72
CA THR A 44 3.83 -11.76 -3.79
C THR A 44 5.23 -11.31 -4.15
N THR A 45 6.25 -12.01 -3.64
CA THR A 45 7.60 -11.85 -4.17
C THR A 45 7.63 -12.29 -5.63
N ASP A 46 8.28 -11.49 -6.45
CA ASP A 46 8.59 -11.88 -7.81
C ASP A 46 9.94 -12.60 -7.79
N TYR A 47 9.96 -13.88 -8.15
CA TYR A 47 11.16 -14.73 -8.17
C TYR A 47 11.90 -14.68 -9.52
N MET A 48 11.64 -13.64 -10.34
CA MET A 48 12.32 -13.42 -11.63
C MET A 48 13.83 -13.67 -11.58
#